data_AF-A0A0F5JL62-F1
#
_entry.id   AF-A0A0F5JL62-F1
#
_cell.length_a   1.000
_cell.length_b   1.000
_cell.length_c   1.000
_cell.angle_alpha   90.00
_cell.angle_beta   90.00
_cell.angle_gamma   90.00
#
_symmetry.space_group_name_H-M   'P 1'
#
loop_
_entity.id
_entity.type
_entity.pdbx_description
1 polymer ?
#
loop_
_entity_poly.entity_id
_entity_poly.type
_entity_poly.pdbx_seq_one_letter_code
_entity_poly.pdbx_strand_id
1 'polypeptide(L)' 'MSHPLCLISLPELGVIVGIAVILFGCKAVSQNPFISRGQKIVWIVIIVVLNWIGLLWYYYTYYMKNKN' A
#
# COMPACT_ATOMS: atom_id res chain seq x y z
N MET A 1 16.03 0.19 -33.48
CA MET A 1 15.53 -0.69 -32.40
C MET A 1 14.93 0.20 -31.32
N SER A 2 13.61 0.36 -31.35
CA SER A 2 12.86 1.13 -30.37
C SER A 2 12.78 0.30 -29.09
N HIS A 3 13.47 0.73 -28.03
CA HIS A 3 13.29 0.15 -26.70
C HIS A 3 11.82 0.35 -26.32
N PRO A 4 10.99 -0.69 -26.19
CA PRO A 4 9.68 -0.51 -25.60
C PRO A 4 9.96 -0.06 -24.18
N LEU A 5 9.63 1.19 -23.86
CA LEU A 5 9.59 1.64 -22.48
C LEU A 5 8.71 0.61 -21.77
N CYS A 6 9.32 -0.21 -20.90
CA CYS A 6 8.63 -1.20 -20.10
C CYS A 6 7.73 -0.42 -19.13
N LEU A 7 6.54 -0.04 -19.62
CA LEU A 7 5.55 0.67 -18.83
C LEU A 7 5.11 -0.31 -17.73
N ILE A 8 5.36 0.08 -16.47
CA ILE A 8 4.87 -0.65 -15.30
C ILE A 8 3.38 -0.87 -15.49
N SER A 9 2.94 -2.13 -15.45
CA SER A 9 1.52 -2.43 -15.50
C SER A 9 0.84 -2.01 -14.20
N LEU A 10 -0.45 -1.70 -14.30
CA LEU A 10 -1.25 -1.17 -13.19
C LEU A 10 -1.11 -2.01 -11.90
N PRO A 11 -1.12 -3.36 -11.94
CA PRO A 11 -0.95 -4.20 -10.76
C PRO A 11 0.37 -4.00 -10.03
N GLU A 12 1.47 -3.86 -10.78
CA GLU A 12 2.81 -3.62 -10.26
C GLU A 12 2.88 -2.26 -9.56
N LEU A 13 2.21 -1.24 -10.12
CA LEU A 13 2.09 0.07 -9.49
C LEU A 13 1.34 -0.02 -8.14
N GLY A 14 0.24 -0.78 -8.09
CA GLY A 14 -0.53 -0.99 -6.86
C GLY A 14 0.28 -1.65 -5.74
N VAL A 15 1.13 -2.62 -6.07
CA VAL A 15 2.04 -3.28 -5.11
C VAL A 15 3.12 -2.31 -4.62
N ILE A 16 3.73 -1.53 -5.53
CA ILE A 16 4.76 -0.54 -5.17
C ILE A 16 4.18 0.53 -4.23
N VAL A 17 2.99 1.04 -4.55
CA VAL A 17 2.27 1.99 -3.68
C VAL A 17 1.95 1.35 -2.33
N GLY A 18 1.52 0.08 -2.32
CA GLY A 18 1.27 -0.69 -1.11
C GLY A 18 2.49 -0.74 -0.18
N ILE A 19 3.64 -1.15 -0.73
CA ILE A 19 4.91 -1.23 0.01
C ILE A 19 5.36 0.15 0.50
N ALA A 20 5.26 1.18 -0.35
CA ALA A 20 5.62 2.54 0.02
C ALA A 20 4.79 3.05 1.21
N VAL A 21 3.47 2.85 1.18
CA VAL A 21 2.56 3.26 2.26
C VAL A 21 2.91 2.57 3.58
N ILE A 22 3.25 1.28 3.56
CA ILE A 22 3.65 0.57 4.78
C ILE A 22 4.97 1.13 5.33
N LEU A 23 5.99 1.28 4.49
CA LEU A 23 7.31 1.77 4.91
C LEU A 23 7.25 3.21 5.45
N PHE A 24 6.64 4.13 4.70
CA PHE A 24 6.52 5.52 5.09
C PHE A 24 5.55 5.71 6.25
N GLY A 25 4.43 4.99 6.27
CA GLY A 25 3.46 5.02 7.36
C GLY A 25 4.07 4.54 8.68
N CYS A 26 4.76 3.40 8.67
CA CYS A 26 5.42 2.88 9.88
C CYS A 26 6.54 3.82 10.37
N LYS A 27 7.34 4.40 9.45
CA LYS A 27 8.37 5.38 9.81
C LYS A 27 7.78 6.65 10.42
N ALA A 28 6.71 7.18 9.84
CA ALA A 28 6.01 8.36 10.36
C ALA A 28 5.46 8.12 11.77
N VAL A 29 4.85 6.96 12.01
CA VAL A 29 4.34 6.58 13.34
C VAL A 29 5.47 6.37 14.35
N SER A 30 6.57 5.73 13.93
CA SER A 30 7.73 5.48 14.79
C SER A 30 8.39 6.78 15.24
N GLN A 31 8.56 7.73 14.33
CA GLN A 31 9.19 9.02 14.57
C GLN A 31 8.28 10.02 15.30
N ASN A 32 6.99 9.75 15.44
CA ASN A 32 6.06 10.67 16.08
C ASN A 32 6.34 10.80 17.60
N PRO A 33 6.66 12.00 18.11
CA PRO A 33 6.91 12.22 19.54
C PRO A 33 5.62 12.32 20.38
N PHE A 34 4.46 12.57 19.77
CA PHE A 34 3.18 12.74 20.47
C PHE A 34 2.47 11.43 20.82
N ILE A 35 2.88 10.32 20.21
CA ILE A 35 2.21 9.02 20.33
C ILE A 35 2.94 8.13 21.34
N SER A 36 2.21 7.56 22.30
CA SER A 36 2.77 6.60 23.26
C SER A 36 3.15 5.26 22.60
N ARG A 37 4.04 4.48 23.22
CA ARG A 37 4.52 3.20 22.64
C ARG A 37 3.38 2.23 22.28
N GLY A 38 2.35 2.12 23.13
CA GLY A 38 1.20 1.25 22.85
C GLY A 38 0.36 1.74 21.66
N GLN A 39 0.11 3.04 21.58
CA GLN A 39 -0.60 3.63 20.45
C GLN A 39 0.17 3.49 19.13
N LYS A 40 1.52 3.53 19.14
CA LYS A 40 2.34 3.29 17.95
C LYS A 40 2.08 1.90 17.35
N ILE A 41 1.98 0.88 18.18
CA ILE A 41 1.69 -0.50 17.73
C ILE A 41 0.30 -0.56 17.09
N VAL A 42 -0.70 0.03 17.75
CA VAL A 42 -2.07 0.10 17.21
C VAL A 42 -2.10 0.79 15.86
N TRP A 43 -1.41 1.92 15.72
CA TRP A 43 -1.32 2.66 14.45
C TRP A 43 -0.62 1.87 13.34
N ILE A 44 0.46 1.15 13.66
CA ILE A 44 1.14 0.28 12.70
C ILE A 44 0.21 -0.86 12.23
N VAL A 45 -0.52 -1.49 13.16
CA VAL A 45 -1.50 -2.53 12.82
C VAL A 45 -2.59 -1.98 11.90
N ILE A 46 -3.13 -0.79 12.22
CA ILE A 46 -4.15 -0.12 11.38
C ILE A 46 -3.60 0.14 9.97
N ILE A 47 -2.37 0.66 9.85
CA ILE A 47 -1.75 0.92 8.54
C ILE A 47 -1.66 -0.35 7.71
N VAL A 48 -1.21 -1.46 8.30
CA VAL A 48 -1.08 -2.75 7.59
C VAL A 48 -2.46 -3.28 7.16
N VAL A 49 -3.45 -3.24 8.04
CA VAL A 49 -4.81 -3.72 7.75
C VAL A 49 -5.48 -2.88 6.65
N LEU A 50 -5.39 -1.55 6.75
CA LEU A 50 -5.96 -0.64 5.73
C LEU A 50 -5.26 -0.80 4.37
N ASN A 51 -3.94 -0.99 4.37
CA ASN A 51 -3.19 -1.27 3.15
C ASN A 51 -3.66 -2.56 2.48
N TRP A 52 -3.85 -3.62 3.27
CA TRP A 52 -4.33 -4.90 2.77
C TRP A 52 -5.76 -4.82 2.21
N ILE A 53 -6.67 -4.11 2.90
CA ILE A 53 -8.03 -3.86 2.40
C ILE A 53 -7.99 -3.08 1.08
N GLY A 54 -7.17 -2.03 1.00
CA GLY A 54 -6.99 -1.25 -0.22
C GLY A 54 -6.47 -2.10 -1.38
N LEU A 55 -5.50 -2.99 -1.10
CA LEU A 55 -4.95 -3.91 -2.09
C LEU A 55 -6.00 -4.93 -2.56
N LEU A 56 -6.78 -5.52 -1.64
CA LEU A 56 -7.88 -6.42 -1.97
C LEU A 56 -8.94 -5.73 -2.84
N TRP A 57 -9.31 -4.50 -2.50
CA TRP A 57 -10.25 -3.71 -3.30
C TRP A 57 -9.69 -3.40 -4.69
N TYR A 58 -8.42 -3.04 -4.77
CA TYR A 58 -7.73 -2.82 -6.03
C TYR A 58 -7.74 -4.10 -6.90
N TYR A 59 -7.39 -5.25 -6.33
CA TYR A 59 -7.46 -6.54 -7.05
C TYR A 59 -8.89 -6.89 -7.47
N TYR A 60 -9.88 -6.69 -6.61
CA TYR A 60 -11.28 -6.94 -6.93
C TYR A 60 -11.76 -6.07 -8.10
N THR A 61 -11.50 -4.76 -8.05
CA THR A 61 -11.92 -3.84 -9.12
C THR A 61 -11.17 -4.09 -10.43
N TYR A 62 -9.87 -4.37 -10.37
CA TYR A 62 -9.07 -4.57 -11.57
C TYR A 62 -9.33 -5.93 -12.25
N TYR A 63 -9.43 -7.02 -11.48
CA TYR A 63 -9.52 -8.38 -12.04
C TYR A 63 -10.94 -8.96 -12.09
N MET A 64 -11.82 -8.58 -11.16
CA MET A 64 -13.18 -9.15 -11.08
C MET A 64 -14.23 -8.26 -11.73
N LYS A 65 -14.16 -6.93 -11.52
CA LYS A 65 -15.14 -6.00 -12.10
C LYS A 65 -14.98 -5.83 -13.61
N ASN A 66 -13.76 -5.99 -14.14
CA ASN A 66 -13.47 -5.88 -15.57
C ASN A 66 -13.81 -7.15 -16.38
N LYS A 67 -14.45 -8.14 -15.76
CA LYS A 67 -14.89 -9.41 -16.39
C LYS A 67 -16.41 -9.49 -16.63
N ASN A 68 -17.17 -8.48 -16.24
CA ASN A 68 -18.60 -8.30 -16.59
C ASN A 68 -18.76 -7.13 -17.55
#